data_AF-A0A7C2W5N4-F1
#
_entry.id   AF-A0A7C2W5N4-F1
#
_cell.length_a   1.000
_cell.length_b   1.000
_cell.length_c   1.000
_cell.angle_alpha   90.00
_cell.angle_beta   90.00
_cell.angle_gamma   90.00
#
_symmetry.space_group_name_H-M   'P 1'
#
loop_
_entity.id
_entity.type
_entity.pdbx_description
1 polymer ?
#
loop_
_entity_poly.entity_id
_entity_poly.type
_entity_poly.pdbx_seq_one_letter_code
_entity_poly.pdbx_strand_id
1 'polypeptide(L)'
;EVDVFFTSCDEAKLIENTLAPGRVWRDYEANENVAHGLHFLTRRFWRSDGRTRLFGVTVSDGAFERHLCPDSHADGPNKVESKFMAGEVVDLVGAGDSFRAGLITYLAVHLDDFRKGSINFAEAVQMGNLFASLYIKAPLGDRYGNIKPYETMLRIVRGGATYSTFEVLQAALG
;
A
#
# COMPACT_ATOMS: atom_id res chain seq x y z
N GLU A 1 8.05 0.01 18.64
CA GLU A 1 6.87 0.85 18.31
C GLU A 1 6.83 1.03 16.80
N VAL A 2 5.64 1.12 16.18
CA VAL A 2 5.49 1.07 14.72
C VAL A 2 4.55 2.17 14.24
N ASP A 3 5.06 3.04 13.36
CA ASP A 3 4.32 4.15 12.78
C ASP A 3 3.76 3.80 11.39
N VAL A 4 4.50 3.00 10.62
CA VAL A 4 4.07 2.51 9.30
C VAL A 4 4.06 0.99 9.31
N PHE A 5 2.93 0.37 8.97
CA PHE A 5 2.80 -1.09 8.96
C PHE A 5 1.93 -1.55 7.79
N PHE A 6 2.49 -2.34 6.87
CA PHE A 6 1.74 -2.97 5.79
C PHE A 6 1.99 -4.46 5.78
N THR A 7 0.93 -5.21 5.53
CA THR A 7 0.91 -6.67 5.51
C THR A 7 -0.06 -7.17 4.47
N SER A 8 0.01 -8.43 4.07
CA SER A 8 -1.02 -9.05 3.21
C SER A 8 -2.26 -9.43 4.02
N CYS A 9 -3.36 -9.73 3.33
CA CYS A 9 -4.58 -10.22 3.97
C CYS A 9 -4.33 -11.50 4.80
N ASP A 10 -3.53 -12.45 4.29
CA ASP A 10 -3.27 -13.69 5.02
C ASP A 10 -2.35 -13.49 6.22
N GLU A 11 -1.31 -12.66 6.09
CA GLU A 11 -0.47 -12.28 7.22
C GLU A 11 -1.27 -11.54 8.32
N ALA A 12 -2.21 -10.66 7.96
CA ALA A 12 -3.09 -10.01 8.94
C ALA A 12 -3.90 -11.03 9.74
N LYS A 13 -4.44 -12.06 9.07
CA LYS A 13 -5.16 -13.18 9.72
C LYS A 13 -4.23 -13.96 10.65
N LEU A 14 -3.00 -14.25 10.22
CA LEU A 14 -2.01 -14.96 11.03
C LEU A 14 -1.65 -14.17 12.28
N ILE A 15 -1.44 -12.86 12.16
CA ILE A 15 -1.13 -11.97 13.29
C ILE A 15 -2.29 -11.95 14.28
N GLU A 16 -3.53 -11.75 13.81
CA GLU A 16 -4.69 -11.71 14.69
C GLU A 16 -4.94 -13.05 15.38
N ASN A 17 -4.86 -14.18 14.66
CA ASN A 17 -4.97 -15.52 15.26
C ASN A 17 -3.91 -15.77 16.35
N THR A 18 -2.76 -15.11 16.26
CA THR A 18 -1.68 -15.24 17.25
C THR A 18 -1.93 -14.34 18.47
N LEU A 19 -2.59 -13.21 18.30
CA LEU A 19 -2.67 -12.13 19.31
C LEU A 19 -4.08 -11.90 19.87
N ALA A 20 -5.09 -12.59 19.36
CA ALA A 20 -6.49 -12.52 19.76
C ALA A 20 -7.10 -13.94 19.75
N PRO A 21 -8.34 -14.13 20.26
CA PRO A 21 -9.03 -15.43 20.26
C PRO A 21 -9.27 -16.06 18.88
N GLY A 22 -8.84 -15.41 17.79
CA GLY A 22 -9.08 -15.81 16.41
C GLY A 22 -10.55 -15.66 16.00
N ARG A 23 -10.80 -15.78 14.70
CA ARG A 23 -12.16 -15.85 14.15
C ARG A 23 -12.21 -16.91 13.03
N VAL A 24 -13.41 -17.34 12.68
CA VAL A 24 -13.63 -18.24 11.54
C VAL A 24 -13.63 -17.41 10.25
N TRP A 25 -12.43 -17.19 9.69
CA TRP A 25 -12.22 -16.27 8.56
C TRP A 25 -13.03 -16.57 7.30
N ARG A 26 -13.32 -17.85 7.05
CA ARG A 26 -14.08 -18.31 5.87
C ARG A 26 -15.56 -17.92 5.89
N ASP A 27 -16.07 -17.47 7.03
CA ASP A 27 -17.48 -17.08 7.18
C ASP A 27 -17.73 -15.63 6.73
N TYR A 28 -16.71 -14.95 6.18
CA TYR A 28 -16.73 -13.53 5.82
C TYR A 28 -16.04 -13.27 4.50
N GLU A 29 -16.47 -12.21 3.81
CA GLU A 29 -15.88 -11.79 2.55
C GLU A 29 -14.46 -11.25 2.73
N ALA A 30 -13.69 -11.25 1.63
CA ALA A 30 -12.28 -10.81 1.66
C ALA A 30 -12.13 -9.38 2.20
N ASN A 31 -12.98 -8.44 1.76
CA ASN A 31 -12.94 -7.05 2.21
C ASN A 31 -13.34 -6.89 3.68
N GLU A 32 -14.29 -7.69 4.17
CA GLU A 32 -14.68 -7.69 5.59
C GLU A 32 -13.54 -8.20 6.48
N ASN A 33 -12.84 -9.24 6.03
CA ASN A 33 -11.67 -9.77 6.72
C ASN A 33 -10.53 -8.75 6.78
N VAL A 34 -10.28 -8.02 5.70
CA VAL A 34 -9.28 -6.94 5.65
C VAL A 34 -9.64 -5.81 6.60
N ALA A 35 -10.87 -5.29 6.53
CA ALA A 35 -11.33 -4.20 7.38
C ALA A 35 -11.23 -4.58 8.86
N HIS A 36 -11.65 -5.79 9.22
CA HIS A 36 -11.57 -6.31 10.57
C HIS A 36 -10.13 -6.45 11.06
N GLY A 37 -9.25 -7.07 10.28
CA GLY A 37 -7.84 -7.22 10.65
C GLY A 37 -7.16 -5.86 10.83
N LEU A 38 -7.45 -4.89 9.95
CA LEU A 38 -6.91 -3.54 10.08
C LEU A 38 -7.46 -2.82 11.32
N HIS A 39 -8.74 -2.98 11.65
CA HIS A 39 -9.33 -2.51 12.90
C HIS A 39 -8.66 -3.12 14.13
N PHE A 40 -8.42 -4.43 14.12
CA PHE A 40 -7.70 -5.12 15.19
C PHE A 40 -6.28 -4.53 15.37
N LEU A 41 -5.50 -4.46 14.28
CA LEU A 41 -4.12 -3.96 14.31
C LEU A 41 -4.05 -2.51 14.83
N THR A 42 -4.92 -1.64 14.31
CA THR A 42 -4.92 -0.22 14.69
C THR A 42 -5.37 -0.02 16.13
N ARG A 43 -6.42 -0.71 16.59
CA ARG A 43 -6.84 -0.68 18.01
C ARG A 43 -5.76 -1.20 18.94
N ARG A 44 -5.00 -2.21 18.52
CA ARG A 44 -4.02 -2.89 19.37
C ARG A 44 -2.68 -2.15 19.47
N PHE A 45 -2.26 -1.49 18.39
CA PHE A 45 -0.90 -0.97 18.24
C PHE A 45 -0.79 0.53 18.07
N TRP A 46 -1.87 1.25 17.74
CA TRP A 46 -1.85 2.70 17.80
C TRP A 46 -1.86 3.17 19.25
N ARG A 47 -0.90 4.03 19.58
CA ARG A 47 -0.91 4.80 20.82
C ARG A 47 -1.23 6.24 20.48
N SER A 48 -1.94 6.89 21.37
CA SER A 48 -2.23 8.32 21.28
C SER A 48 -1.04 9.10 21.85
N ASP A 49 0.02 9.21 21.07
CA ASP A 49 1.28 9.91 21.42
C ASP A 49 1.58 11.09 20.50
N GLY A 50 0.57 11.56 19.75
CA GLY A 50 0.67 12.71 18.86
C GLY A 50 1.47 12.46 17.58
N ARG A 51 1.72 11.19 17.20
CA ARG A 51 2.46 10.83 15.98
C ARG A 51 1.51 10.32 14.90
N THR A 52 1.80 10.65 13.65
CA THR A 52 1.09 10.09 12.51
C THR A 52 1.39 8.60 12.39
N ARG A 53 0.35 7.79 12.15
CA ARG A 53 0.48 6.36 11.90
C ARG A 53 -0.27 5.97 10.64
N LEU A 54 0.29 5.08 9.84
CA LEU A 54 -0.30 4.59 8.59
C LEU A 54 -0.19 3.07 8.55
N PHE A 55 -1.32 2.40 8.74
CA PHE A 55 -1.40 0.94 8.72
C PHE A 55 -2.19 0.52 7.49
N GLY A 56 -1.86 -0.62 6.89
CA GLY A 56 -2.60 -1.09 5.74
C GLY A 56 -2.46 -2.58 5.47
N VAL A 57 -3.35 -3.05 4.60
CA VAL A 57 -3.41 -4.43 4.15
C VAL A 57 -3.42 -4.45 2.63
N THR A 58 -2.43 -5.09 2.02
CA THR A 58 -2.37 -5.27 0.57
C THR A 58 -3.30 -6.40 0.14
N VAL A 59 -3.92 -6.21 -1.03
CA VAL A 59 -4.82 -7.16 -1.70
C VAL A 59 -4.48 -7.18 -3.19
N SER A 60 -5.10 -8.07 -3.95
CA SER A 60 -4.74 -8.33 -5.36
C SER A 60 -4.84 -7.11 -6.28
N ASP A 61 -5.76 -6.18 -6.00
CA ASP A 61 -6.07 -5.01 -6.81
C ASP A 61 -5.69 -3.67 -6.13
N GLY A 62 -4.83 -3.70 -5.09
CA GLY A 62 -4.33 -2.50 -4.43
C GLY A 62 -4.13 -2.70 -2.93
N ALA A 63 -4.54 -1.73 -2.11
CA ALA A 63 -4.45 -1.86 -0.66
C ALA A 63 -5.57 -1.13 0.07
N PHE A 64 -5.91 -1.61 1.26
CA PHE A 64 -6.66 -0.85 2.24
C PHE A 64 -5.69 -0.15 3.17
N GLU A 65 -5.97 1.09 3.53
CA GLU A 65 -5.18 1.85 4.49
C GLU A 65 -6.07 2.46 5.58
N ARG A 66 -5.50 2.64 6.75
CA ARG A 66 -6.09 3.39 7.85
C ARG A 66 -4.97 4.21 8.48
N HIS A 67 -5.25 5.44 8.83
CA HIS A 67 -4.26 6.32 9.43
C HIS A 67 -4.78 7.09 10.64
N LEU A 68 -3.84 7.52 11.47
CA LEU A 68 -4.04 8.38 12.64
C LEU A 68 -3.16 9.61 12.43
N CYS A 69 -3.72 10.80 12.61
CA CYS A 69 -3.02 12.07 12.55
C CYS A 69 -2.62 12.56 13.96
N PRO A 70 -1.68 13.52 14.07
CA PRO A 70 -1.19 14.04 15.35
C PRO A 70 -2.27 14.61 16.27
N ASP A 71 -3.35 15.15 15.69
CA ASP A 71 -4.53 15.67 16.37
C ASP A 71 -5.51 14.59 16.85
N SER A 72 -5.10 13.31 16.78
CA SER A 72 -5.91 12.14 17.07
C SER A 72 -7.09 11.91 16.12
N HIS A 73 -7.13 12.63 14.99
CA HIS A 73 -8.06 12.29 13.92
C HIS A 73 -7.65 10.97 13.27
N ALA A 74 -8.59 10.03 13.13
CA ALA A 74 -8.36 8.77 12.45
C ALA A 74 -9.36 8.61 11.32
N ASP A 75 -8.89 8.10 10.17
CA ASP A 75 -9.69 7.85 8.99
C ASP A 75 -9.44 6.44 8.43
N GLY A 76 -10.40 5.91 7.67
CA GLY A 76 -10.37 4.59 7.06
C GLY A 76 -11.02 3.47 7.91
N PRO A 77 -11.09 2.23 7.37
CA PRO A 77 -10.29 1.72 6.24
C PRO A 77 -10.71 2.31 4.89
N ASN A 78 -9.74 2.89 4.17
CA ASN A 78 -9.92 3.41 2.84
C ASN A 78 -9.34 2.44 1.81
N LYS A 79 -10.14 2.05 0.82
CA LYS A 79 -9.65 1.25 -0.31
C LYS A 79 -8.97 2.15 -1.34
N VAL A 80 -7.70 1.89 -1.60
CA VAL A 80 -6.95 2.49 -2.73
C VAL A 80 -6.76 1.40 -3.78
N GLU A 81 -7.62 1.42 -4.79
CA GLU A 81 -7.52 0.55 -5.96
C GLU A 81 -6.32 0.96 -6.84
N SER A 82 -5.53 -0.02 -7.26
CA SER A 82 -4.34 0.21 -8.08
C SER A 82 -4.73 0.63 -9.49
N LYS A 83 -4.25 1.79 -9.92
CA LYS A 83 -4.41 2.28 -11.31
C LYS A 83 -3.55 1.51 -12.32
N PHE A 84 -2.68 0.63 -11.84
CA PHE A 84 -1.58 0.05 -12.60
C PHE A 84 -1.74 -1.46 -12.82
N MET A 85 -2.94 -2.01 -12.62
CA MET A 85 -3.14 -3.46 -12.69
C MET A 85 -3.04 -4.07 -14.09
N ALA A 86 -3.16 -3.26 -15.15
CA ALA A 86 -3.16 -3.76 -16.51
C ALA A 86 -1.87 -4.47 -16.98
N GLY A 87 -2.05 -5.39 -17.91
CA GLY A 87 -1.01 -6.27 -18.45
C GLY A 87 -0.88 -7.57 -17.66
N GLU A 88 -0.18 -8.54 -18.26
CA GLU A 88 0.07 -9.84 -17.64
C GLU A 88 1.15 -9.74 -16.57
N VAL A 89 0.97 -10.50 -15.49
CA VAL A 89 1.97 -10.62 -14.43
C VAL A 89 2.99 -11.67 -14.84
N VAL A 90 4.28 -11.32 -14.77
CA VAL A 90 5.39 -12.25 -15.07
C VAL A 90 5.70 -13.08 -13.83
N ASP A 91 5.85 -12.45 -12.66
CA ASP A 91 6.08 -13.14 -11.39
C ASP A 91 5.63 -12.29 -10.19
N LEU A 92 4.82 -12.88 -9.30
CA LEU A 92 4.31 -12.24 -8.08
C LEU A 92 5.34 -12.17 -6.94
N VAL A 93 6.42 -12.96 -7.00
CA VAL A 93 7.45 -12.97 -5.95
C VAL A 93 8.09 -11.59 -5.83
N GLY A 94 8.05 -11.01 -4.62
CA GLY A 94 8.61 -9.68 -4.32
C GLY A 94 7.63 -8.52 -4.51
N ALA A 95 6.36 -8.76 -4.89
CA ALA A 95 5.34 -7.72 -5.01
C ALA A 95 5.19 -6.88 -3.74
N GLY A 96 5.13 -7.54 -2.57
CA GLY A 96 4.99 -6.88 -1.27
C GLY A 96 6.23 -6.07 -0.87
N ASP A 97 7.43 -6.54 -1.21
CA ASP A 97 8.67 -5.79 -0.97
C ASP A 97 8.73 -4.53 -1.85
N SER A 98 8.41 -4.68 -3.13
CA SER A 98 8.37 -3.57 -4.07
C SER A 98 7.30 -2.54 -3.69
N PHE A 99 6.12 -2.99 -3.26
CA PHE A 99 5.08 -2.11 -2.72
C PHE A 99 5.61 -1.28 -1.54
N ARG A 100 6.25 -1.94 -0.56
CA ARG A 100 6.82 -1.26 0.61
C ARG A 100 7.92 -0.28 0.22
N ALA A 101 8.76 -0.63 -0.75
CA ALA A 101 9.79 0.27 -1.28
C ALA A 101 9.19 1.54 -1.90
N GLY A 102 8.13 1.41 -2.72
CA GLY A 102 7.44 2.55 -3.31
C GLY A 102 6.77 3.45 -2.26
N LEU A 103 6.08 2.83 -1.29
CA LEU A 103 5.46 3.52 -0.16
C LEU A 103 6.51 4.33 0.63
N ILE A 104 7.60 3.67 1.06
CA ILE A 104 8.66 4.30 1.84
C ILE A 104 9.32 5.43 1.04
N THR A 105 9.52 5.26 -0.27
CA THR A 105 10.06 6.30 -1.15
C THR A 105 9.20 7.56 -1.11
N TYR A 106 7.87 7.43 -1.23
CA TYR A 106 6.96 8.56 -1.12
C TYR A 106 7.03 9.21 0.27
N LEU A 107 6.95 8.40 1.33
CA LEU A 107 6.99 8.92 2.71
C LEU A 107 8.32 9.61 3.04
N ALA A 108 9.43 9.11 2.54
CA ALA A 108 10.75 9.70 2.78
C ALA A 108 10.88 11.08 2.12
N VAL A 109 10.35 11.26 0.91
CA VAL A 109 10.31 12.57 0.24
C VAL A 109 9.36 13.55 0.95
N HIS A 110 8.26 13.04 1.53
CA HIS A 110 7.23 13.84 2.22
C HIS A 110 7.29 13.70 3.74
N LEU A 111 8.47 13.48 4.32
CA LEU A 111 8.61 13.07 5.72
C LEU A 111 8.04 14.10 6.72
N ASP A 112 8.29 15.38 6.47
CA ASP A 112 7.80 16.44 7.35
C ASP A 112 6.29 16.60 7.30
N ASP A 113 5.69 16.41 6.13
CA ASP A 113 4.23 16.41 5.98
C ASP A 113 3.62 15.14 6.57
N PHE A 114 4.30 13.99 6.46
CA PHE A 114 3.84 12.75 7.09
C PHE A 114 3.81 12.93 8.61
N ARG A 115 4.86 13.51 9.20
CA ARG A 115 4.91 13.83 10.64
C ARG A 115 3.79 14.77 11.10
N LYS A 116 3.31 15.65 10.22
CA LYS A 116 2.17 16.56 10.48
C LYS A 116 0.80 15.93 10.18
N GLY A 117 0.77 14.75 9.56
CA GLY A 117 -0.46 14.10 9.13
C GLY A 117 -1.10 14.77 7.91
N SER A 118 -0.33 15.54 7.12
CA SER A 118 -0.84 16.37 6.02
C SER A 118 -0.50 15.84 4.62
N ILE A 119 0.06 14.62 4.52
CA ILE A 119 0.30 13.99 3.22
C ILE A 119 -1.00 13.56 2.56
N ASN A 120 -0.94 13.36 1.24
CA ASN A 120 -1.92 12.53 0.56
C ASN A 120 -1.60 11.04 0.79
N PHE A 121 -2.31 10.40 1.72
CA PHE A 121 -2.13 8.98 2.05
C PHE A 121 -2.44 8.05 0.87
N ALA A 122 -3.44 8.39 0.05
CA ALA A 122 -3.76 7.63 -1.15
C ALA A 122 -2.64 7.68 -2.20
N GLU A 123 -1.95 8.81 -2.36
CA GLU A 123 -0.76 8.90 -3.22
C GLU A 123 0.38 8.03 -2.72
N ALA A 124 0.60 7.96 -1.40
CA ALA A 124 1.62 7.08 -0.83
C ALA A 124 1.34 5.61 -1.18
N VAL A 125 0.08 5.17 -1.05
CA VAL A 125 -0.34 3.82 -1.42
C VAL A 125 -0.26 3.60 -2.94
N GLN A 126 -0.64 4.58 -3.76
CA GLN A 126 -0.49 4.48 -5.22
C GLN A 126 0.96 4.40 -5.67
N MET A 127 1.90 5.07 -4.99
CA MET A 127 3.32 4.90 -5.27
C MET A 127 3.78 3.47 -4.98
N GLY A 128 3.31 2.87 -3.88
CA GLY A 128 3.51 1.45 -3.60
C GLY A 128 2.93 0.55 -4.70
N ASN A 129 1.68 0.79 -5.12
CA ASN A 129 1.03 0.05 -6.19
C ASN A 129 1.80 0.14 -7.52
N LEU A 130 2.31 1.33 -7.86
CA LEU A 130 3.09 1.55 -9.08
C LEU A 130 4.39 0.74 -9.04
N PHE A 131 5.15 0.82 -7.94
CA PHE A 131 6.38 0.04 -7.77
C PHE A 131 6.13 -1.47 -7.88
N ALA A 132 5.11 -1.97 -7.18
CA ALA A 132 4.74 -3.38 -7.22
C ALA A 132 4.39 -3.81 -8.65
N SER A 133 3.56 -3.03 -9.35
CA SER A 133 3.14 -3.32 -10.72
C SER A 133 4.31 -3.36 -11.70
N LEU A 134 5.21 -2.37 -11.66
CA LEU A 134 6.37 -2.34 -12.54
C LEU A 134 7.34 -3.49 -12.28
N TYR A 135 7.45 -3.92 -11.02
CA TYR A 135 8.35 -4.99 -10.60
C TYR A 135 7.86 -6.37 -11.04
N ILE A 136 6.59 -6.70 -10.78
CA ILE A 136 6.02 -8.03 -11.08
C ILE A 136 5.80 -8.28 -12.58
N LYS A 137 5.82 -7.22 -13.39
CA LYS A 137 5.65 -7.26 -14.86
C LYS A 137 6.97 -7.12 -15.60
N ALA A 138 8.05 -6.81 -14.89
CA ALA A 138 9.36 -6.73 -15.49
C ALA A 138 9.92 -8.13 -15.80
N PRO A 139 10.79 -8.26 -16.82
CA PRO A 139 11.53 -9.49 -17.06
C PRO A 139 12.35 -9.90 -15.83
N LEU A 140 12.46 -11.21 -15.57
CA LEU A 140 13.15 -11.75 -14.37
C LEU A 140 14.59 -11.23 -14.21
N GLY A 141 15.30 -11.01 -15.31
CA GLY A 141 16.69 -10.51 -15.31
C GLY A 141 16.83 -9.00 -15.12
N ASP A 142 15.73 -8.24 -15.14
CA ASP A 142 15.74 -6.78 -15.04
C ASP A 142 14.49 -6.24 -14.33
N ARG A 143 14.29 -6.67 -13.09
CA ARG A 143 13.11 -6.27 -12.31
C ARG A 143 13.08 -4.80 -11.87
N TYR A 144 14.17 -4.08 -12.10
CA TYR A 144 14.35 -2.70 -11.65
C TYR A 144 14.42 -1.70 -12.82
N GLY A 145 14.66 -2.16 -14.06
CA GLY A 145 14.82 -1.28 -15.22
C GLY A 145 13.61 -0.43 -15.57
N ASN A 146 12.42 -0.82 -15.07
CA ASN A 146 11.20 -0.03 -15.22
C ASN A 146 11.01 1.05 -14.14
N ILE A 147 11.77 1.03 -13.05
CA ILE A 147 11.67 2.05 -11.99
C ILE A 147 12.38 3.33 -12.46
N LYS A 148 11.64 4.43 -12.55
CA LYS A 148 12.11 5.73 -13.05
C LYS A 148 12.40 6.72 -11.90
N PRO A 149 13.05 7.87 -12.19
CA PRO A 149 13.21 8.93 -11.19
C PRO A 149 11.90 9.36 -10.54
N TYR A 150 11.97 9.76 -9.26
CA TYR A 150 10.81 10.02 -8.41
C TYR A 150 9.77 10.95 -9.05
N GLU A 151 10.19 12.08 -9.64
CA GLU A 151 9.28 13.04 -10.27
C GLU A 151 8.48 12.43 -11.44
N THR A 152 9.12 11.56 -12.22
CA THR A 152 8.46 10.82 -13.31
C THR A 152 7.39 9.90 -12.74
N MET A 153 7.72 9.14 -11.69
CA MET A 153 6.81 8.21 -11.02
C MET A 153 5.64 8.95 -10.35
N LEU A 154 5.91 10.07 -9.69
CA LEU A 154 4.91 10.87 -9.00
C LEU A 154 3.91 11.49 -9.99
N ARG A 155 4.39 11.94 -11.15
CA ARG A 155 3.52 12.43 -12.24
C ARG A 155 2.54 11.34 -12.70
N ILE A 156 3.00 10.08 -12.80
CA ILE A 156 2.13 8.94 -13.13
C ILE A 156 1.10 8.67 -12.04
N VAL A 157 1.51 8.72 -10.77
CA VAL A 157 0.61 8.53 -9.61
C VAL A 157 -0.50 9.60 -9.56
N ARG A 158 -0.11 10.87 -9.74
CA ARG A 158 -1.02 12.03 -9.74
C ARG A 158 -1.84 12.15 -11.02
N GLY A 159 -1.41 11.49 -12.09
CA GLY A 159 -2.16 11.39 -13.32
C GLY A 159 -3.55 10.78 -13.11
N GLY A 160 -4.52 11.27 -13.87
CA GLY A 160 -5.87 10.69 -13.96
C GLY A 160 -5.98 9.52 -14.94
N ALA A 161 -4.89 9.14 -15.60
CA ALA A 161 -4.91 8.09 -16.60
C ALA A 161 -5.04 6.71 -15.97
N THR A 162 -5.84 5.86 -16.61
CA THR A 162 -5.79 4.41 -16.46
C THR A 162 -5.00 3.82 -17.61
N TYR A 163 -4.26 2.76 -17.34
CA TYR A 163 -3.42 2.10 -18.34
C TYR A 163 -4.10 0.80 -18.70
N SER A 164 -4.35 0.56 -20.00
CA SER A 164 -5.03 -0.65 -20.48
C SER A 164 -4.06 -1.82 -20.70
N THR A 165 -2.78 -1.54 -20.90
CA THR A 165 -1.71 -2.55 -21.00
C THR A 165 -0.44 -2.06 -20.30
N PHE A 166 0.52 -2.96 -20.11
CA PHE A 166 1.81 -2.63 -19.50
C PHE A 166 2.65 -1.71 -20.40
N GLU A 167 2.60 -1.92 -21.71
CA GLU A 167 3.33 -1.11 -22.69
C GLU A 167 2.85 0.35 -22.67
N VAL A 168 1.55 0.58 -22.48
CA VAL A 168 0.99 1.93 -22.35
C VAL A 168 1.51 2.61 -21.08
N LEU A 169 1.63 1.87 -19.97
CA LEU A 169 2.23 2.38 -18.73
C LEU A 169 3.72 2.71 -18.92
N GLN A 170 4.49 1.82 -19.58
CA GLN A 170 5.90 2.06 -19.87
C GLN A 170 6.09 3.28 -20.79
N ALA A 171 5.26 3.44 -21.82
CA ALA A 171 5.33 4.60 -22.70
C ALA A 171 5.06 5.93 -21.96
N ALA A 172 4.13 5.93 -21.00
CA ALA A 172 3.85 7.12 -20.19
C ALA A 172 5.00 7.49 -19.24
N LEU A 173 5.77 6.50 -18.81
CA LEU A 173 6.96 6.69 -17.98
C LEU A 173 8.15 7.29 -18.75
N GLY A 174 8.16 7.18 -20.09
CA GLY A 174 9.28 7.58 -20.96
C GLY A 174 10.54 6.76 -20.70
#